data_AF-A0A963AAF1-F1
#
_entry.id   AF-A0A963AAF1-F1
#
_cell.length_a   1.000
_cell.length_b   1.000
_cell.length_c   1.000
_cell.angle_alpha   90.00
_cell.angle_beta   90.00
_cell.angle_gamma   90.00
#
_symmetry.space_group_name_H-M   'P 1'
#
loop_
_entity.id
_entity.type
_entity.pdbx_description
1 polymer ?
#
loop_
_entity_poly.entity_id
_entity_poly.type
_entity_poly.pdbx_seq_one_letter_code
_entity_poly.pdbx_strand_id
1 'polypeptide(L)'
;MTRTWFVTGTDTEVGKTAVSCALLSAAAAGGLRTAAIKPVAAGCDARGRNDDAMQLLACMTEKLDYEQVNPVALQTAIAPHIAAAREGRRLQVSRLAGLCRGVMLQGAQFVLIEGAGGWRVPLGPRETLA
;
A
#
# COMPACT_ATOMS: atom_id res chain seq x y z
N MET A 1 2.15 -2.01 21.97
CA MET A 1 2.17 -3.16 21.05
C MET A 1 1.57 -2.70 19.73
N THR A 2 2.26 -2.90 18.61
CA THR A 2 1.79 -2.50 17.27
C THR A 2 0.79 -3.50 16.74
N ARG A 3 -0.39 -3.05 16.29
CA ARG A 3 -1.39 -3.86 15.59
C ARG A 3 -1.28 -3.59 14.10
N THR A 4 -1.09 -4.64 13.31
CA THR A 4 -0.93 -4.53 11.85
C THR A 4 -2.04 -5.30 11.15
N TRP A 5 -2.66 -4.67 10.16
CA TRP A 5 -3.76 -5.25 9.39
C TRP A 5 -3.46 -5.16 7.90
N PHE A 6 -3.88 -6.17 7.15
CA PHE A 6 -3.84 -6.17 5.70
C PHE A 6 -5.24 -5.91 5.15
N VAL A 7 -5.41 -4.82 4.39
CA VAL A 7 -6.67 -4.49 3.72
C VAL A 7 -6.61 -5.02 2.30
N THR A 8 -7.53 -5.94 1.98
CA THR A 8 -7.67 -6.53 0.64
C THR A 8 -9.07 -6.24 0.07
N GLY A 9 -9.31 -6.65 -1.16
CA GLY A 9 -10.59 -6.46 -1.83
C GLY A 9 -10.86 -7.60 -2.80
N THR A 10 -12.13 -7.79 -3.15
CA THR A 10 -12.52 -8.78 -4.17
C THR A 10 -12.08 -8.34 -5.57
N ASP A 11 -12.02 -7.04 -5.82
CA ASP A 11 -11.61 -6.46 -7.12
C ASP A 11 -10.95 -5.06 -6.97
N THR A 12 -10.64 -4.41 -8.09
CA THR A 12 -10.35 -2.98 -8.18
C THR A 12 -11.57 -2.12 -7.85
N GLU A 13 -11.38 -0.89 -7.40
CA GLU A 13 -12.46 0.12 -7.21
C GLU A 13 -13.59 -0.25 -6.22
N VAL A 14 -13.47 -1.36 -5.49
CA VAL A 14 -14.43 -1.79 -4.46
C VAL A 14 -14.40 -0.95 -3.16
N GLY A 15 -13.68 0.17 -3.15
CA GLY A 15 -13.61 1.07 -1.99
C GLY A 15 -12.55 0.77 -0.94
N LYS A 16 -11.50 -0.01 -1.26
CA LYS A 16 -10.39 -0.31 -0.32
C LYS A 16 -9.81 0.94 0.32
N THR A 17 -9.42 1.93 -0.48
CA THR A 17 -8.81 3.18 -0.04
C THR A 17 -9.71 3.96 0.91
N ALA A 18 -10.99 4.07 0.56
CA ALA A 18 -11.97 4.75 1.40
C ALA A 18 -12.10 4.08 2.78
N VAL A 19 -12.17 2.73 2.81
CA VAL A 19 -12.22 1.96 4.06
C VAL A 19 -10.92 2.10 4.86
N SER A 20 -9.76 2.01 4.20
CA SER A 20 -8.45 2.21 4.85
C SER A 20 -8.35 3.58 5.50
N CYS A 21 -8.72 4.65 4.78
CA CYS A 21 -8.74 6.02 5.29
C CYS A 21 -9.69 6.19 6.48
N ALA A 22 -10.87 5.56 6.43
CA ALA A 22 -11.82 5.56 7.54
C ALA A 22 -11.26 4.84 8.79
N LEU A 23 -10.62 3.68 8.61
CA LEU A 23 -9.98 2.93 9.68
C LEU A 23 -8.80 3.69 10.32
N LEU A 24 -7.96 4.34 9.50
CA LEU A 24 -6.86 5.19 9.98
C LEU A 24 -7.40 6.37 10.78
N SER A 25 -8.40 7.06 10.25
CA SER A 25 -9.03 8.21 10.91
C SER A 25 -9.69 7.82 12.24
N ALA A 26 -10.40 6.69 12.26
CA ALA A 26 -11.05 6.19 13.48
C ALA A 26 -10.02 5.79 14.56
N ALA A 27 -8.93 5.11 14.17
CA ALA A 27 -7.85 4.77 15.09
C ALA A 27 -7.15 6.02 15.63
N ALA A 28 -6.90 7.02 14.76
CA ALA A 28 -6.31 8.30 15.16
C ALA A 28 -7.23 9.08 16.11
N ALA A 29 -8.54 9.11 15.87
CA ALA A 29 -9.52 9.72 16.77
C ALA A 29 -9.57 9.02 18.15
N GLY A 30 -9.22 7.72 18.20
CA GLY A 30 -8.99 6.98 19.43
C GLY A 30 -7.64 7.22 20.11
N GLY A 31 -6.83 8.18 19.61
CA GLY A 31 -5.53 8.55 20.17
C GLY A 31 -4.37 7.65 19.76
N LEU A 32 -4.55 6.77 18.77
CA LEU A 32 -3.48 5.90 18.28
C LEU A 32 -2.61 6.59 17.24
N ARG A 33 -1.31 6.33 17.30
CA ARG A 33 -0.38 6.63 16.21
C ARG A 33 -0.61 5.66 15.05
N THR A 34 -0.98 6.16 13.88
CA THR A 34 -1.34 5.38 12.70
C THR A 34 -0.34 5.53 11.56
N ALA A 35 -0.07 4.44 10.83
CA ALA A 35 0.70 4.44 9.60
C ALA A 35 0.02 3.57 8.54
N ALA A 36 0.26 3.88 7.27
CA ALA A 36 -0.29 3.16 6.14
C ALA A 36 0.79 2.87 5.09
N ILE A 37 0.70 1.71 4.44
CA ILE A 37 1.63 1.27 3.40
C ILE A 37 0.80 0.72 2.24
N LYS A 38 1.01 1.26 1.03
CA LYS A 38 0.55 0.73 -0.26
C LYS A 38 1.77 0.15 -0.97
N PRO A 39 2.19 -1.10 -0.65
CA PRO A 39 3.51 -1.61 -1.01
C PRO A 39 3.77 -1.62 -2.51
N VAL A 40 2.72 -1.76 -3.31
CA VAL A 40 2.76 -1.63 -4.76
C VAL A 40 1.52 -0.90 -5.25
N ALA A 41 1.70 0.03 -6.18
CA ALA A 41 0.61 0.72 -6.86
C ALA A 41 0.97 0.92 -8.34
N ALA A 42 -0.07 0.93 -9.18
CA ALA A 42 0.04 1.18 -10.61
C ALA A 42 -0.87 2.35 -10.99
N GLY A 43 -0.59 3.02 -12.10
CA GLY A 43 -1.30 4.25 -12.47
C GLY A 43 -0.82 5.48 -11.70
N CYS A 44 0.50 5.60 -11.50
CA CYS A 44 1.08 6.81 -10.90
C CYS A 44 1.12 7.96 -11.91
N ASP A 45 0.99 9.18 -11.40
CA ASP A 45 1.13 10.41 -12.18
C ASP A 45 2.57 10.66 -12.67
N ALA A 46 2.81 11.77 -13.36
CA ALA A 46 4.13 12.15 -13.86
C ALA A 46 5.17 12.40 -12.75
N ARG A 47 4.74 12.56 -11.50
CA ARG A 47 5.59 12.73 -10.31
C ARG A 47 5.84 11.40 -9.60
N GLY A 48 5.33 10.28 -10.12
CA GLY A 48 5.42 8.97 -9.49
C GLY A 48 4.53 8.83 -8.27
N ARG A 49 3.43 9.59 -8.20
CA ARG A 49 2.46 9.56 -7.10
C ARG A 49 1.19 8.84 -7.53
N ASN A 50 0.73 7.90 -6.71
CA ASN A 50 -0.52 7.19 -6.86
C ASN A 50 -1.56 7.79 -5.92
N ASP A 51 -2.79 7.96 -6.42
CA ASP A 51 -3.85 8.63 -5.68
C ASP A 51 -4.21 7.89 -4.38
N ASP A 52 -4.33 6.56 -4.40
CA ASP A 52 -4.60 5.77 -3.18
C ASP A 52 -3.52 6.03 -2.11
N ALA A 53 -2.25 5.97 -2.51
CA ALA A 53 -1.13 6.20 -1.60
C ALA A 53 -1.11 7.63 -1.03
N MET A 54 -1.48 8.64 -1.83
CA MET A 54 -1.59 10.02 -1.38
C MET A 54 -2.73 10.20 -0.37
N GLN A 55 -3.88 9.56 -0.58
CA GLN A 55 -5.00 9.57 0.37
C GLN A 55 -4.61 8.91 1.70
N LEU A 56 -3.95 7.75 1.65
CA LEU A 56 -3.44 7.07 2.85
C LEU A 56 -2.44 7.93 3.64
N LEU A 57 -1.51 8.58 2.94
CA LEU A 57 -0.53 9.51 3.52
C LEU A 57 -1.22 10.71 4.19
N ALA A 58 -2.31 11.21 3.62
CA ALA A 58 -3.08 12.32 4.19
C ALA A 58 -3.87 11.93 5.44
N CYS A 59 -4.32 10.68 5.57
CA CYS A 59 -5.15 10.20 6.68
C CYS A 59 -4.38 9.63 7.87
N MET A 60 -3.13 9.18 7.67
CA MET A 60 -2.33 8.63 8.76
C MET A 60 -1.70 9.73 9.63
N THR A 61 -1.35 9.40 10.88
CA THR A 61 -0.74 10.37 11.80
C THR A 61 0.78 10.45 11.70
N GLU A 62 1.45 9.33 11.40
CA GLU A 62 2.90 9.30 11.23
C GLU A 62 3.35 10.15 10.04
N LYS A 63 4.52 10.79 10.19
CA LYS A 63 5.14 11.57 9.11
C LYS A 63 6.17 10.68 8.42
N LEU A 64 5.77 10.10 7.30
CA LEU A 64 6.63 9.27 6.47
C LEU A 64 6.84 9.95 5.12
N ASP A 65 7.99 9.70 4.52
CA ASP A 65 8.21 10.03 3.12
C ASP A 65 7.30 9.17 2.24
N TYR A 66 6.88 9.72 1.10
CA TYR A 66 5.96 9.01 0.19
C TYR A 66 6.51 7.65 -0.22
N GLU A 67 7.82 7.54 -0.43
CA GLU A 67 8.52 6.32 -0.84
C GLU A 67 8.45 5.24 0.25
N GLN A 68 8.20 5.59 1.50
CA GLN A 68 7.93 4.62 2.57
C GLN A 68 6.48 4.12 2.51
N VAL A 69 5.54 4.97 2.11
CA VAL A 69 4.11 4.62 1.94
C VAL A 69 3.92 3.79 0.68
N ASN A 70 4.44 4.24 -0.47
CA ASN A 70 4.36 3.55 -1.75
C ASN A 70 5.75 3.32 -2.37
N PRO A 71 6.50 2.32 -1.88
CA PRO A 71 7.86 2.05 -2.31
C PRO A 71 7.97 1.48 -3.74
N VAL A 72 6.88 0.90 -4.25
CA VAL A 72 6.78 0.44 -5.65
C VAL A 72 5.65 1.17 -6.34
N ALA A 73 5.96 2.38 -6.80
CA ALA A 73 5.15 3.17 -7.71
C ALA A 73 5.42 2.74 -9.16
N LEU A 74 4.36 2.37 -9.90
CA LEU A 74 4.40 1.99 -11.31
C LEU A 74 3.53 2.97 -12.12
N GLN A 75 4.01 3.41 -13.28
CA GLN A 75 3.34 4.44 -14.07
C GLN A 75 2.07 3.93 -14.75
N THR A 76 2.15 2.79 -15.44
CA THR A 76 1.04 2.35 -16.29
C THR A 76 -0.12 1.82 -15.44
N ALA A 77 -1.34 2.32 -15.65
CA ALA A 77 -2.56 1.88 -14.98
C ALA A 77 -3.05 0.51 -15.49
N ILE A 78 -2.32 -0.55 -15.13
CA ILE A 78 -2.61 -1.96 -15.45
C ILE A 78 -2.21 -2.85 -14.26
N ALA A 79 -2.47 -4.16 -14.35
CA ALA A 79 -2.08 -5.11 -13.31
C ALA A 79 -0.58 -4.95 -12.92
N PRO A 80 -0.23 -4.93 -11.63
CA PRO A 80 1.11 -4.55 -11.17
C PRO A 80 2.25 -5.35 -11.80
N HIS A 81 2.10 -6.67 -11.97
CA HIS A 81 3.13 -7.49 -12.61
C HIS A 81 3.40 -7.11 -14.07
N ILE A 82 2.36 -6.68 -14.81
CA ILE A 82 2.50 -6.23 -16.20
C ILE A 82 3.15 -4.85 -16.24
N ALA A 83 2.71 -3.92 -15.38
CA ALA A 83 3.30 -2.59 -15.30
C ALA A 83 4.79 -2.67 -14.93
N ALA A 84 5.14 -3.50 -13.93
CA ALA A 84 6.53 -3.73 -13.54
C ALA A 84 7.36 -4.32 -14.70
N ALA A 85 6.83 -5.31 -15.42
CA ALA A 85 7.52 -5.89 -16.57
C ALA A 85 7.78 -4.87 -17.69
N ARG A 86 6.84 -3.96 -17.96
CA ARG A 86 7.02 -2.87 -18.94
C ARG A 86 8.12 -1.88 -18.53
N GLU A 87 8.31 -1.69 -17.23
CA GLU A 87 9.38 -0.86 -16.66
C GLU A 87 10.70 -1.62 -16.48
N GLY A 88 10.80 -2.89 -16.94
CA GLY A 88 11.98 -3.71 -16.73
C GLY A 88 12.22 -4.11 -15.27
N ARG A 89 11.19 -4.02 -14.42
CA ARG A 89 11.22 -4.32 -12.99
C ARG A 89 10.57 -5.67 -12.72
N ARG A 90 11.10 -6.38 -11.72
CA ARG A 90 10.51 -7.62 -11.21
C ARG A 90 10.02 -7.42 -9.78
N LEU A 91 8.74 -7.69 -9.54
CA LEU A 91 8.18 -7.72 -8.19
C LEU A 91 8.55 -9.05 -7.52
N GLN A 92 8.75 -8.99 -6.20
CA GLN A 92 8.97 -10.15 -5.34
C GLN A 92 8.22 -9.91 -4.04
N VAL A 93 7.38 -10.86 -3.61
CA VAL A 93 6.54 -10.68 -2.41
C VAL A 93 7.40 -10.50 -1.17
N SER A 94 8.49 -11.26 -1.06
CA SER A 94 9.45 -11.15 0.04
C SER A 94 10.05 -9.74 0.18
N ARG A 95 10.34 -9.08 -0.95
CA ARG A 95 10.85 -7.70 -0.97
C ARG A 95 9.79 -6.70 -0.52
N LEU A 96 8.56 -6.82 -1.02
CA LEU A 96 7.44 -5.98 -0.58
C LEU A 96 7.18 -6.14 0.92
N ALA A 97 7.17 -7.37 1.42
CA ALA A 97 7.04 -7.65 2.85
C ALA A 97 8.20 -7.10 3.69
N GLY A 98 9.43 -7.10 3.15
CA GLY A 98 10.58 -6.43 3.77
C GLY A 98 10.39 -4.91 3.92
N LEU A 99 9.89 -4.26 2.87
CA LEU A 99 9.60 -2.83 2.88
C LEU A 99 8.49 -2.48 3.90
N CYS A 100 7.42 -3.27 3.95
CA CYS A 100 6.36 -3.08 4.95
C CYS A 100 6.90 -3.20 6.38
N ARG A 101 7.76 -4.19 6.66
CA ARG A 101 8.38 -4.38 7.97
C ARG A 101 9.17 -3.16 8.41
N GLY A 102 9.84 -2.46 7.49
CA GLY A 102 10.56 -1.22 7.80
C GLY A 102 9.66 -0.18 8.44
N VAL A 103 8.48 0.06 7.88
CA VAL A 103 7.50 1.02 8.42
C VAL A 103 6.86 0.53 9.73
N MET A 104 6.56 -0.76 9.83
CA MET A 104 5.99 -1.36 11.05
C MET A 104 6.85 -1.15 12.30
N LEU A 105 8.17 -0.98 12.12
CA LEU A 105 9.14 -0.78 13.21
C LEU A 105 9.31 0.69 13.62
N GLN A 106 8.69 1.66 12.94
CA GLN A 106 8.87 3.11 13.21
C GLN A 106 7.97 3.67 14.32
N GLY A 107 7.30 2.79 15.10
CA GLY A 107 6.63 3.18 16.35
C GLY A 107 5.14 3.52 16.22
N ALA A 108 4.53 3.32 15.05
CA ALA A 108 3.08 3.34 14.92
C ALA A 108 2.42 2.24 15.79
N GLN A 109 1.26 2.54 16.35
CA GLN A 109 0.46 1.62 17.15
C GLN A 109 -0.57 0.87 16.30
N PHE A 110 -0.99 1.47 15.18
CA PHE A 110 -1.93 0.89 14.22
C PHE A 110 -1.38 1.05 12.80
N VAL A 111 -1.11 -0.07 12.13
CA VAL A 111 -0.54 -0.08 10.77
C VAL A 111 -1.53 -0.75 9.82
N LEU A 112 -1.85 -0.09 8.71
CA LEU A 112 -2.55 -0.70 7.59
C LEU A 112 -1.59 -0.96 6.44
N ILE A 113 -1.62 -2.18 5.90
CA ILE A 113 -1.02 -2.51 4.61
C ILE A 113 -2.18 -2.65 3.63
N GLU A 114 -2.31 -1.72 2.70
CA GLU A 114 -3.35 -1.77 1.68
C GLU A 114 -2.87 -2.53 0.45
N GLY A 115 -3.62 -3.54 0.06
CA GLY A 115 -3.42 -4.29 -1.17
C GLY A 115 -3.68 -3.50 -2.44
N ALA A 116 -3.23 -4.06 -3.57
CA ALA A 116 -3.54 -3.57 -4.91
C ALA A 116 -4.52 -4.52 -5.60
N GLY A 117 -5.43 -4.00 -6.44
CA GLY A 117 -6.36 -4.84 -7.20
C GLY A 117 -7.23 -5.74 -6.33
N GLY A 118 -7.59 -6.91 -6.86
CA GLY A 118 -8.27 -7.97 -6.13
C GLY A 118 -7.31 -8.85 -5.31
N TRP A 119 -7.86 -9.66 -4.40
CA TRP A 119 -7.14 -10.49 -3.43
C TRP A 119 -5.96 -11.27 -4.05
N ARG A 120 -6.21 -11.95 -5.16
CA ARG A 120 -5.23 -12.80 -5.86
C ARG A 120 -4.61 -12.12 -7.06
N VAL A 121 -4.49 -10.78 -7.06
CA VAL A 121 -3.83 -10.07 -8.15
C VAL A 121 -2.42 -10.64 -8.34
N PRO A 122 -2.01 -10.99 -9.57
CA PRO A 122 -0.67 -11.53 -9.79
C PRO A 122 0.38 -10.45 -9.56
N LEU A 123 1.41 -10.79 -8.79
CA LEU A 123 2.63 -10.02 -8.61
C LEU A 123 3.80 -10.61 -9.39
N GLY A 124 3.67 -11.86 -9.84
CA GLY A 124 4.60 -12.51 -10.76
C GLY A 124 4.00 -13.81 -11.30
N PRO A 125 4.78 -14.63 -12.03
CA PRO A 125 4.29 -15.87 -12.64
C PRO A 125 3.80 -16.92 -11.63
N ARG A 126 4.24 -16.84 -10.37
CA ARG A 126 3.94 -17.80 -9.31
C ARG A 126 3.51 -17.16 -7.99
N GLU A 127 3.42 -15.83 -7.96
CA GLU A 127 3.17 -15.06 -6.74
C GLU A 127 1.93 -14.18 -6.93
N THR A 128 1.05 -14.21 -5.94
CA THR A 128 -0.09 -13.31 -5.80
C THR A 128 0.11 -12.40 -4.59
N LEU A 129 -0.75 -11.39 -4.47
CA LEU A 129 -0.73 -10.47 -3.34
C LEU A 129 -1.09 -11.11 -1.99
N ALA A 130 -1.94 -12.14 -2.01
CA ALA A 130 -2.30 -12.97 -0.86
C ALA A 130 -2.48 -14.43 -1.29
#